data_AF-A0A2N3R5U6-F1
#
_entry.id   AF-A0A2N3R5U6-F1
#
_cell.length_a   1.000
_cell.length_b   1.000
_cell.length_c   1.000
_cell.angle_alpha   90.00
_cell.angle_beta   90.00
_cell.angle_gamma   90.00
#
_symmetry.space_group_name_H-M   'P 1'
#
loop_
_entity.id
_entity.type
_entity.pdbx_description
1 polymer ?
#
loop_
_entity_poly.entity_id
_entity_poly.type
_entity_poly.pdbx_seq_one_letter_code
_entity_poly.pdbx_strand_id
1 'polypeptide(L)'
;MPISEEQSNRYTFEPDQLTPVTNPEELKRIHEKTGVRPLPDDAQAWNIAIDDLLEYYLKLLTVEGGGKWSDELLDACDAGEYTAGLIIALAACEDQGLKPDRQILRATLASPWCEEGCDADVIARHMLDAAAYPP
;
A
#
# COMPACT_ATOMS: atom_id res chain seq x y z
N MET A 1 -11.82 30.17 -5.90
CA MET A 1 -12.67 29.97 -7.09
C MET A 1 -12.74 28.47 -7.34
N PRO A 2 -13.92 27.84 -7.38
CA PRO A 2 -14.01 26.42 -7.74
C PRO A 2 -13.71 26.26 -9.23
N ILE A 3 -12.95 25.21 -9.55
CA ILE A 3 -12.59 24.83 -10.91
C ILE A 3 -13.87 24.30 -11.58
N SER A 4 -14.20 24.77 -12.78
CA SER A 4 -15.40 24.33 -13.51
C SER A 4 -15.29 22.84 -13.89
N GLU A 5 -16.39 22.09 -13.88
CA GLU A 5 -16.43 20.64 -14.20
C GLU A 5 -15.75 20.32 -15.56
N GLU A 6 -15.83 21.25 -16.52
CA GLU A 6 -15.21 21.11 -17.84
C GLU A 6 -13.66 21.14 -17.80
N GLN A 7 -13.07 21.81 -16.80
CA GLN A 7 -11.63 21.77 -16.56
C GLN A 7 -11.20 20.50 -15.81
N SER A 8 -12.08 19.94 -14.96
CA SER A 8 -11.80 18.67 -14.27
C SER A 8 -11.70 17.51 -15.27
N ASN A 9 -12.64 17.43 -16.23
CA ASN A 9 -12.65 16.38 -17.26
C ASN A 9 -11.45 16.42 -18.21
N ARG A 10 -10.68 17.51 -18.25
CA ARG A 10 -9.48 17.61 -19.08
C ARG A 10 -8.26 16.93 -18.46
N TYR A 11 -8.32 16.61 -17.17
CA TYR A 11 -7.25 15.95 -16.40
C TYR A 11 -7.69 14.64 -15.74
N THR A 12 -8.96 14.25 -15.86
CA THR A 12 -9.45 12.93 -15.48
C THR A 12 -9.10 11.94 -16.58
N PHE A 13 -8.26 10.95 -16.27
CA PHE A 13 -7.95 9.85 -17.17
C PHE A 13 -8.79 8.64 -16.78
N GLU A 14 -9.46 8.02 -17.75
CA GLU A 14 -10.17 6.76 -17.53
C GLU A 14 -9.15 5.60 -17.37
N PRO A 15 -9.47 4.53 -16.60
CA PRO A 15 -8.51 3.45 -16.28
C PRO A 15 -7.92 2.74 -17.50
N ASP A 16 -8.65 2.72 -18.62
CA ASP A 16 -8.26 2.14 -19.91
C ASP A 16 -7.44 3.09 -20.80
N GLN A 17 -7.33 4.37 -20.42
CA GLN A 17 -6.52 5.39 -21.12
C GLN A 17 -5.08 5.49 -20.59
N LEU A 18 -4.80 4.89 -19.43
CA LEU A 18 -3.47 4.83 -18.86
C LEU A 18 -2.77 3.58 -19.37
N THR A 19 -1.93 3.72 -20.39
CA THR A 19 -1.01 2.65 -20.76
C THR A 19 0.13 2.62 -19.75
N PRO A 20 0.33 1.51 -19.00
CA PRO A 20 1.46 1.40 -18.10
C PRO A 20 2.73 1.42 -18.95
N VAL A 21 3.55 2.45 -18.78
CA VAL A 21 4.86 2.53 -19.45
C VAL A 21 5.77 1.49 -18.81
N THR A 22 5.79 0.31 -19.41
CA THR A 22 6.55 -0.86 -18.97
C THR A 22 7.95 -0.90 -19.60
N ASN A 23 8.27 0.02 -20.51
CA ASN A 23 9.55 0.09 -21.19
C ASN A 23 10.48 1.16 -20.55
N PRO A 24 11.62 0.75 -19.95
CA PRO A 24 12.54 1.68 -19.29
C PRO A 24 13.19 2.71 -20.23
N GLU A 25 13.35 2.39 -21.53
CA GLU A 25 13.91 3.36 -22.50
C GLU A 25 12.92 4.47 -22.87
N GLU A 26 11.63 4.19 -22.78
CA GLU A 26 10.57 5.16 -23.06
C GLU A 26 10.43 6.15 -21.89
N LEU A 27 10.51 5.64 -20.65
CA LEU A 27 10.61 6.47 -19.44
C LEU A 27 11.81 7.42 -19.49
N LYS A 28 12.97 6.94 -19.96
CA LYS A 28 14.18 7.76 -20.09
C LYS A 28 14.02 8.89 -21.11
N ARG A 29 13.36 8.63 -22.24
CA ARG A 29 13.06 9.65 -23.25
C ARG A 29 12.05 10.68 -22.76
N ILE A 30 11.04 10.26 -22.00
CA ILE A 30 10.07 11.18 -21.38
C ILE A 30 10.79 12.07 -20.35
N HIS A 31 11.68 11.49 -19.54
CA HIS A 31 12.51 12.21 -18.57
C HIS A 31 13.38 13.29 -19.22
N GLU A 32 14.09 12.96 -20.31
CA GLU A 32 14.90 13.92 -21.07
C GLU A 32 14.05 15.06 -21.66
N LYS A 33 12.80 14.78 -22.00
CA LYS A 33 11.87 15.75 -22.62
C LYS A 33 11.19 16.68 -21.62
N THR A 34 10.87 16.20 -20.41
CA THR A 34 10.08 16.96 -19.42
C THR A 34 10.90 17.43 -18.22
N GLY A 35 12.10 16.88 -18.00
CA GLY A 35 12.96 17.19 -16.85
C GLY A 35 12.47 16.61 -15.53
N VAL A 36 11.33 15.92 -15.51
CA VAL A 36 10.75 15.30 -14.31
C VAL A 36 11.33 13.89 -14.19
N ARG A 37 11.98 13.60 -13.06
CA ARG A 37 12.43 12.24 -12.75
C ARG A 37 11.23 11.47 -12.17
N PRO A 38 10.90 10.25 -12.64
CA PRO A 38 10.00 9.40 -11.89
C PRO A 38 10.57 9.23 -10.47
N LEU A 39 9.73 9.41 -9.45
CA LEU A 39 10.12 9.11 -8.08
C LEU A 39 10.69 7.68 -8.07
N PRO A 40 11.87 7.46 -7.46
CA PRO A 40 12.45 6.13 -7.41
C PRO A 40 11.42 5.20 -6.73
N ASP A 41 11.42 3.90 -7.04
CA ASP A 41 10.34 2.97 -6.62
C ASP A 41 10.11 2.93 -5.10
N ASP A 42 11.07 3.41 -4.31
CA ASP A 42 11.02 3.66 -2.87
C ASP A 42 10.23 4.91 -2.44
N ALA A 43 9.99 5.86 -3.35
CA ALA A 43 9.27 7.10 -3.11
C ALA A 43 7.91 7.18 -3.82
N GLN A 44 7.53 6.18 -4.62
CA GLN A 44 6.13 5.98 -5.00
C GLN A 44 5.37 5.42 -3.80
N ALA A 45 4.94 6.29 -2.89
CA ALA A 45 3.86 5.98 -1.97
C ALA A 45 2.61 5.77 -2.84
N TRP A 46 2.30 4.51 -3.14
CA TRP A 46 1.01 4.17 -3.71
C TRP A 46 -0.04 4.64 -2.70
N ASN A 47 -0.91 5.56 -3.10
CA ASN A 47 -2.09 5.94 -2.32
C ASN A 47 -3.07 4.78 -2.37
N ILE A 48 -2.75 3.69 -1.67
CA ILE A 48 -3.65 2.54 -1.48
C ILE A 48 -4.66 2.96 -0.41
N ALA A 49 -5.94 2.78 -0.69
CA ALA A 49 -6.98 3.05 0.30
C ALA A 49 -6.84 2.05 1.47
N ILE A 50 -7.26 2.46 2.67
CA ILE A 50 -7.18 1.60 3.86
C ILE A 50 -7.99 0.31 3.71
N ASP A 51 -9.13 0.38 3.03
CA ASP A 51 -9.97 -0.78 2.76
C ASP A 51 -9.22 -1.80 1.87
N ASP A 52 -8.53 -1.33 0.82
CA ASP A 52 -7.73 -2.19 -0.07
C ASP A 52 -6.53 -2.81 0.67
N LEU A 53 -5.88 -2.06 1.57
CA LEU A 53 -4.79 -2.56 2.41
C LEU A 53 -5.29 -3.69 3.32
N LEU A 54 -6.38 -3.47 4.04
CA LEU A 54 -6.95 -4.46 4.96
C LEU A 54 -7.50 -5.67 4.20
N GLU A 55 -8.09 -5.49 3.02
CA GLU A 55 -8.53 -6.59 2.16
C GLU A 55 -7.33 -7.44 1.71
N TYR A 56 -6.21 -6.82 1.36
CA TYR A 56 -4.98 -7.55 1.04
C TYR A 56 -4.52 -8.43 2.21
N TYR A 57 -4.43 -7.85 3.41
CA TYR A 57 -4.02 -8.60 4.60
C TYR A 57 -5.01 -9.72 4.95
N LEU A 58 -6.31 -9.47 4.81
CA LEU A 58 -7.33 -10.48 5.02
C LEU A 58 -7.19 -11.66 4.06
N LYS A 59 -6.95 -11.39 2.77
CA LYS A 59 -6.66 -12.43 1.77
C LYS A 59 -5.39 -13.20 2.12
N LEU A 60 -4.32 -12.50 2.52
CA LEU A 60 -3.07 -13.12 2.92
C LEU A 60 -3.27 -14.06 4.12
N LEU A 61 -3.96 -13.61 5.16
CA LEU A 61 -4.27 -14.41 6.34
C LEU A 61 -5.17 -15.60 6.02
N THR A 62 -6.14 -15.42 5.13
CA THR A 62 -7.07 -16.50 4.74
C THR A 62 -6.38 -17.56 3.89
N VAL A 63 -5.58 -17.15 2.91
CA VAL A 63 -4.98 -18.06 1.93
C VAL A 63 -3.68 -18.68 2.44
N GLU A 64 -2.79 -17.87 3.03
CA GLU A 64 -1.47 -18.31 3.48
C GLU A 64 -1.42 -18.57 4.99
N GLY A 65 -2.15 -17.77 5.79
CA GLY A 65 -2.28 -17.95 7.24
C GLY A 65 -3.33 -18.98 7.68
N GLY A 66 -3.97 -19.68 6.74
CA GLY A 66 -5.00 -20.69 7.04
C GLY A 66 -6.23 -20.15 7.78
N GLY A 67 -6.50 -18.84 7.69
CA GLY A 67 -7.63 -18.17 8.35
C GLY A 67 -7.41 -17.85 9.82
N LYS A 68 -6.21 -18.07 10.38
CA LYS A 68 -5.92 -17.62 11.74
C LYS A 68 -5.92 -16.08 11.76
N TRP A 69 -6.69 -15.48 12.66
CA TRP A 69 -6.85 -14.02 12.82
C TRP A 69 -7.69 -13.32 11.73
N SER A 70 -8.28 -14.05 10.77
CA SER A 70 -9.09 -13.42 9.71
C SER A 70 -10.40 -12.86 10.25
N ASP A 71 -11.03 -13.55 11.21
CA ASP A 71 -12.29 -13.14 11.81
C ASP A 71 -12.09 -11.89 12.68
N GLU A 72 -11.02 -11.86 13.48
CA GLU A 72 -10.66 -10.70 14.29
C GLU A 72 -10.30 -9.48 13.44
N LEU A 73 -9.62 -9.68 12.30
CA LEU A 73 -9.35 -8.61 11.35
C LEU A 73 -10.64 -8.09 10.71
N LEU A 74 -11.55 -8.99 10.32
CA LEU A 74 -12.82 -8.62 9.72
C LEU A 74 -13.71 -7.85 10.69
N ASP A 75 -13.78 -8.26 11.95
CA ASP A 75 -14.51 -7.57 13.00
C ASP A 75 -14.00 -6.13 13.19
N ALA A 76 -12.68 -5.92 13.18
CA ALA A 76 -12.08 -4.59 13.26
C ALA A 76 -12.42 -3.72 12.04
N CYS A 77 -12.42 -4.30 10.83
CA CYS A 77 -12.84 -3.62 9.61
C CYS A 77 -14.32 -3.19 9.67
N ASP A 78 -15.21 -4.09 10.07
CA ASP A 78 -16.66 -3.84 10.17
C ASP A 78 -16.98 -2.79 11.26
N ALA A 79 -16.17 -2.73 12.32
CA ALA A 79 -16.27 -1.70 13.35
C ALA A 79 -15.67 -0.33 12.94
N GLY A 80 -14.98 -0.26 11.80
CA GLY A 80 -14.25 0.94 11.35
C GLY A 80 -13.00 1.24 12.18
N GLU A 81 -12.50 0.26 12.92
CA GLU A 81 -11.32 0.38 13.78
C GLU A 81 -10.03 0.11 12.99
N TYR A 82 -9.79 0.93 11.95
CA TYR A 82 -8.73 0.67 10.97
C TYR A 82 -7.31 0.60 11.56
N THR A 83 -6.99 1.41 12.58
CA THR A 83 -5.70 1.32 13.29
C THR A 83 -5.56 -0.03 14.00
N ALA A 84 -6.61 -0.51 14.67
CA ALA A 84 -6.61 -1.83 15.28
C ALA A 84 -6.50 -2.93 14.22
N GLY A 85 -7.21 -2.79 13.09
CA GLY A 85 -7.11 -3.69 11.95
C GLY A 85 -5.68 -3.81 11.42
N LEU A 86 -4.95 -2.70 11.25
CA LEU A 86 -3.54 -2.74 10.82
C LEU A 86 -2.63 -3.43 11.85
N ILE A 87 -2.85 -3.18 13.15
CA ILE A 87 -2.09 -3.85 14.22
C ILE A 87 -2.35 -5.36 14.19
N ILE A 88 -3.61 -5.78 14.12
CA ILE A 88 -4.01 -7.20 14.03
C ILE A 88 -3.38 -7.85 12.80
N ALA A 89 -3.51 -7.22 11.63
CA ALA A 89 -2.97 -7.74 10.38
C ALA A 89 -1.46 -7.97 10.45
N LEU A 90 -0.70 -6.97 10.90
CA LEU A 90 0.76 -7.05 10.96
C LEU A 90 1.25 -8.00 12.05
N ALA A 91 0.64 -7.98 13.24
CA ALA A 91 0.96 -8.91 14.31
C ALA A 91 0.67 -10.36 13.88
N ALA A 92 -0.45 -10.60 13.19
CA ALA A 92 -0.78 -11.91 12.65
C ALA A 92 0.18 -12.36 11.56
N CYS A 93 0.68 -11.44 10.72
CA CYS A 93 1.71 -11.75 9.74
C CYS A 93 3.05 -12.11 10.42
N GLU A 94 3.46 -11.36 11.45
CA GLU A 94 4.69 -11.64 12.20
C GLU A 94 4.62 -12.96 12.96
N ASP A 95 3.53 -13.22 13.70
CA ASP A 95 3.28 -14.47 14.44
C ASP A 95 3.33 -15.71 13.53
N GLN A 96 2.84 -15.57 12.30
CA GLN A 96 2.75 -16.66 11.33
C GLN A 96 3.93 -16.71 10.36
N GLY A 97 4.87 -15.77 10.44
CA GLY A 97 5.99 -15.67 9.50
C GLY A 97 5.57 -15.39 8.06
N LEU A 98 4.39 -14.81 7.85
CA LEU A 98 3.89 -14.40 6.53
C LEU A 98 4.67 -13.19 6.04
N LYS A 99 4.77 -13.04 4.72
CA LYS A 99 5.55 -11.98 4.07
C LYS A 99 4.66 -11.11 3.19
N PRO A 100 4.02 -10.08 3.76
CA PRO A 100 3.30 -9.08 2.99
C PRO A 100 4.26 -8.40 2.01
N ASP A 101 3.77 -8.09 0.81
CA ASP A 101 4.57 -7.44 -0.23
C ASP A 101 5.24 -6.14 0.27
N ARG A 102 6.46 -5.86 -0.23
CA ARG A 102 7.24 -4.69 0.18
C ARG A 102 6.49 -3.37 -0.05
N GLN A 103 5.77 -3.27 -1.16
CA GLN A 103 4.99 -2.09 -1.50
C GLN A 103 3.78 -1.96 -0.58
N ILE A 104 3.16 -3.08 -0.19
CA ILE A 104 2.08 -3.10 0.80
C ILE A 104 2.59 -2.63 2.16
N LEU A 105 3.73 -3.14 2.64
CA LEU A 105 4.32 -2.68 3.90
C LEU A 105 4.63 -1.17 3.87
N ARG A 106 5.16 -0.65 2.75
CA ARG A 106 5.39 0.80 2.59
C ARG A 106 4.09 1.60 2.57
N ALA A 107 3.05 1.11 1.90
CA ALA A 107 1.74 1.75 1.88
C ALA A 107 1.09 1.73 3.28
N THR A 108 1.25 0.65 4.04
CA THR A 108 0.83 0.57 5.43
C THR A 108 1.54 1.60 6.29
N LEU A 109 2.85 1.80 6.14
CA LEU A 109 3.59 2.85 6.85
C LEU A 109 3.22 4.27 6.43
N ALA A 110 2.76 4.46 5.18
CA ALA A 110 2.29 5.75 4.69
C ALA A 110 0.81 6.02 5.05
N SER A 111 0.12 5.02 5.59
CA SER A 111 -1.29 5.09 5.94
C SER A 111 -1.53 6.06 7.09
N PRO A 112 -2.53 6.97 7.02
CA PRO A 112 -2.91 7.84 8.14
C PRO A 112 -3.31 7.07 9.41
N TRP A 113 -3.66 5.80 9.28
CA TRP A 113 -4.08 4.92 10.38
C TRP A 113 -2.91 4.15 11.02
N CYS A 114 -1.69 4.32 10.49
CA CYS A 114 -0.46 3.78 11.03
C CYS A 114 0.39 4.93 11.60
N GLU A 115 0.14 5.29 12.87
CA GLU A 115 0.88 6.37 13.52
C GLU A 115 2.33 5.97 13.80
N GLU A 116 3.28 6.90 13.67
CA GLU A 116 4.68 6.63 13.96
C GLU A 116 4.86 6.13 15.41
N GLY A 117 5.54 4.99 15.57
CA GLY A 117 5.78 4.37 16.87
C GLY A 117 4.62 3.53 17.42
N CYS A 118 3.49 3.44 16.72
CA CYS A 118 2.47 2.43 17.05
C CYS A 118 2.98 1.01 16.74
N ASP A 119 2.33 -0.02 17.28
CA ASP A 119 2.73 -1.42 17.07
C ASP A 119 2.76 -1.78 15.58
N ALA A 120 1.79 -1.32 14.79
CA ALA A 120 1.79 -1.53 13.34
C ALA A 120 3.01 -0.90 12.65
N ASP A 121 3.41 0.32 13.03
CA ASP A 121 4.59 0.98 12.46
C ASP A 121 5.87 0.22 12.80
N VAL A 122 6.02 -0.18 14.07
CA VAL A 122 7.18 -0.93 14.55
C VAL A 122 7.31 -2.28 13.84
N ILE A 123 6.21 -3.03 13.75
CA ILE A 123 6.21 -4.35 13.12
C ILE A 123 6.48 -4.22 11.62
N ALA A 124 5.81 -3.31 10.91
CA ALA A 124 6.02 -3.14 9.47
C ALA A 124 7.46 -2.71 9.12
N ARG A 125 8.07 -1.81 9.90
CA ARG A 125 9.49 -1.45 9.75
C ARG A 125 10.40 -2.63 10.01
N HIS A 126 10.15 -3.38 11.07
CA HIS A 126 10.91 -4.59 11.39
C HIS A 126 10.84 -5.62 10.24
N MET A 127 9.66 -5.85 9.66
CA MET A 127 9.49 -6.76 8.52
C MET A 127 10.21 -6.28 7.25
N LEU A 128 10.27 -4.96 7.01
CA LEU A 128 10.99 -4.37 5.89
C LEU A 128 12.52 -4.44 6.05
N ASP A 129 13.01 -4.26 7.28
CA ASP A 129 14.44 -4.29 7.60
C ASP A 129 14.98 -5.71 7.72
N ALA A 130 14.15 -6.66 8.16
CA ALA A 130 14.50 -8.07 8.23
C ALA A 130 14.66 -8.68 6.83
N ALA A 131 15.36 -9.82 6.75
CA ALA A 131 15.81 -10.55 5.55
C ALA A 131 14.70 -11.04 4.56
N ALA A 132 13.50 -10.47 4.59
CA ALA A 132 12.42 -10.74 3.65
C ALA A 132 12.53 -9.95 2.33
N TYR A 133 13.24 -8.79 2.33
CA TYR A 133 13.45 -7.97 1.13
C TYR A 133 14.90 -7.49 1.03
N PRO A 134 15.78 -8.15 0.25
CA PRO A 134 17.12 -7.64 0.03
C PRO A 134 17.11 -6.24 -0.62
N PRO A 135 18.19 -5.45 -0.44
CA PRO A 135 18.33 -4.11 -1.01
C PRO A 135 18.27 -4.09 -2.54
#